data_AF-A0A945Y400-F1
#
_entry.id   AF-A0A945Y400-F1
#
_cell.length_a   1.000
_cell.length_b   1.000
_cell.length_c   1.000
_cell.angle_alpha   90.00
_cell.angle_beta   90.00
_cell.angle_gamma   90.00
#
_symmetry.space_group_name_H-M   'P 1'
#
loop_
_entity.id
_entity.type
_entity.pdbx_description
1 polymer ?
#
loop_
_entity_poly.entity_id
_entity_poly.type
_entity_poly.pdbx_seq_one_letter_code
_entity_poly.pdbx_strand_id
1 'polypeptide(L)' 'MNKYQQIARRVPPKTRVLDVGCGGGDLGLALKEKQCELKGLDLKLDRVNANRDCYQSLEERDIEAQGLGEEKYDVIIFS' A
#
# COMPACT_ATOMS: atom_id res chain seq x y z
N MET A 1 -16.26 -11.42 -1.49
CA MET A 1 -14.87 -11.10 -1.84
C MET A 1 -14.82 -9.64 -2.23
N ASN A 2 -14.03 -8.82 -1.53
CA ASN A 2 -13.96 -7.37 -1.75
C ASN A 2 -12.92 -6.99 -2.82
N LYS A 3 -12.88 -5.71 -3.23
CA LYS A 3 -11.95 -5.22 -4.26
C LYS A 3 -10.48 -5.48 -3.89
N TYR A 4 -10.12 -5.30 -2.63
CA TYR A 4 -8.74 -5.47 -2.13
C TYR A 4 -8.27 -6.93 -2.20
N GLN A 5 -9.14 -7.88 -1.90
CA GLN A 5 -8.85 -9.31 -2.06
C GLN A 5 -8.63 -9.67 -3.54
N GLN A 6 -9.35 -9.04 -4.47
CA GLN A 6 -9.14 -9.25 -5.91
C GLN A 6 -7.80 -8.67 -6.39
N ILE A 7 -7.40 -7.50 -5.88
CA ILE A 7 -6.10 -6.89 -6.17
C ILE A 7 -4.98 -7.77 -5.59
N ALA A 8 -5.07 -8.13 -4.31
CA ALA A 8 -4.08 -8.95 -3.61
C ALA A 8 -3.79 -10.28 -4.32
N ARG A 9 -4.78 -10.91 -4.96
CA ARG A 9 -4.59 -12.14 -5.75
C ARG A 9 -3.63 -11.97 -6.94
N ARG A 10 -3.49 -10.77 -7.48
CA ARG A 10 -2.60 -10.45 -8.62
C ARG A 10 -1.19 -10.07 -8.18
N VAL A 11 -1.00 -9.72 -6.91
CA VAL A 11 0.31 -9.38 -6.34
C VAL A 11 1.07 -10.66 -6.03
N PRO A 12 2.28 -10.88 -6.57
CA PRO A 12 3.11 -12.02 -6.19
C PRO A 12 3.50 -11.93 -4.71
N PRO A 13 3.70 -13.06 -4.01
CA PRO A 13 4.22 -13.03 -2.64
C PRO A 13 5.67 -12.53 -2.59
N LYS A 14 6.09 -12.01 -1.44
CA LYS A 14 7.49 -11.56 -1.17
C LYS A 14 8.01 -10.49 -2.13
N THR A 15 7.14 -9.60 -2.60
CA THR A 15 7.53 -8.47 -3.46
C THR A 15 7.46 -7.15 -2.74
N ARG A 16 8.16 -6.13 -3.28
CA ARG A 16 8.06 -4.73 -2.85
C ARG A 16 6.86 -4.07 -3.49
N VAL A 17 5.96 -3.57 -2.67
CA VAL A 17 4.67 -3.01 -3.08
C VAL A 17 4.55 -1.58 -2.56
N LEU A 18 4.20 -0.67 -3.47
CA LEU A 18 3.76 0.67 -3.12
C LEU A 18 2.23 0.77 -3.26
N ASP A 19 1.56 1.10 -2.17
CA ASP A 19 0.11 1.36 -2.12
C ASP A 19 -0.13 2.87 -2.10
N VAL A 20 -0.54 3.42 -3.24
CA VAL A 20 -0.76 4.85 -3.44
C VAL A 20 -2.23 5.17 -3.21
N GLY A 21 -2.50 6.10 -2.29
CA GLY A 21 -3.84 6.34 -1.77
C GLY A 21 -4.28 5.23 -0.81
N CYS A 22 -3.40 4.86 0.14
CA CYS A 22 -3.61 3.69 1.01
C CYS A 22 -4.83 3.79 1.95
N GLY A 23 -5.41 4.98 2.14
CA GLY A 23 -6.71 5.20 2.76
C GLY A 23 -6.87 4.57 4.13
N GLY A 24 -7.79 3.61 4.26
CA GLY A 24 -8.02 2.87 5.52
C GLY A 24 -7.05 1.71 5.77
N GLY A 25 -6.14 1.43 4.83
CA GLY A 25 -5.19 0.32 4.91
C GLY A 25 -5.76 -1.06 4.57
N ASP A 26 -6.95 -1.14 3.96
CA ASP A 26 -7.62 -2.41 3.65
C ASP A 26 -6.83 -3.28 2.65
N LEU A 27 -6.08 -2.65 1.73
CA LEU A 27 -5.18 -3.38 0.84
C LEU A 27 -4.02 -3.99 1.62
N GLY A 28 -3.44 -3.26 2.58
CA GLY A 28 -2.41 -3.79 3.45
C GLY A 28 -2.87 -5.00 4.25
N LEU A 29 -4.10 -4.95 4.78
CA LEU A 29 -4.70 -6.10 5.44
C LEU A 29 -4.83 -7.30 4.48
N ALA A 30 -5.26 -7.07 3.24
CA ALA A 30 -5.39 -8.11 2.22
C ALA A 30 -4.05 -8.70 1.75
N LEU A 31 -2.94 -7.96 1.89
CA LEU A 31 -1.59 -8.39 1.53
C LEU A 31 -0.80 -9.02 2.70
N LYS A 32 -1.33 -8.98 3.93
CA LYS A 32 -0.62 -9.42 5.15
C LYS A 32 -0.03 -10.83 5.07
N GLU A 33 -0.77 -11.78 4.50
CA GLU A 33 -0.32 -13.18 4.38
C GLU A 33 0.68 -13.41 3.23
N LYS A 34 0.90 -12.42 2.36
CA LYS A 34 1.79 -12.54 1.20
C LYS A 34 3.26 -12.23 1.50
N GLN A 35 3.57 -11.82 2.73
CA GLN A 35 4.93 -11.47 3.16
C GLN A 35 5.57 -10.39 2.26
N CYS A 36 4.77 -9.45 1.76
CA CYS A 36 5.25 -8.35 0.92
C CYS A 36 5.97 -7.28 1.76
N GLU A 37 6.86 -6.55 1.09
CA GLU A 37 7.37 -5.26 1.57
C GLU A 37 6.44 -4.14 1.13
N LEU A 38 5.45 -3.83 1.94
CA LEU A 38 4.40 -2.86 1.68
C LEU A 38 4.71 -1.48 2.29
N LYS A 39 4.78 -0.48 1.42
CA LYS A 39 4.80 0.94 1.81
C LYS A 39 3.53 1.63 1.34
N GLY A 40 3.02 2.56 2.13
CA GLY A 40 1.81 3.31 1.81
C GLY A 40 2.07 4.81 1.70
N LEU A 41 1.51 5.43 0.67
CA LEU A 41 1.46 6.88 0.50
C LEU A 41 0.00 7.32 0.51
N ASP A 42 -0.32 8.38 1.23
CA ASP A 42 -1.64 9.01 1.16
C ASP A 42 -1.52 10.53 1.34
N LEU A 43 -2.51 11.30 0.90
CA LEU A 43 -2.59 12.72 1.23
C LEU A 43 -2.79 12.93 2.73
N LYS A 44 -3.49 12.00 3.40
CA LYS A 44 -3.73 12.00 4.84
C LYS A 44 -3.72 10.59 5.42
N LEU A 45 -3.00 10.38 6.53
CA LEU A 45 -2.88 9.06 7.19
C LEU A 45 -3.82 8.88 8.38
N ASP A 46 -4.76 9.78 8.59
CA ASP A 46 -5.74 9.76 9.68
C ASP A 46 -6.68 8.53 9.65
N ARG A 47 -6.81 7.89 8.49
CA ARG A 47 -7.71 6.75 8.27
C ARG A 47 -7.07 5.37 8.46
N VAL A 48 -5.74 5.24 8.42
CA VAL A 48 -5.06 3.92 8.38
C VAL A 48 -5.14 3.14 9.71
N ASN A 49 -5.42 3.82 10.83
CA ASN A 49 -5.60 3.31 12.21
C ASN A 49 -5.32 1.81 12.43
N ALA A 50 -6.34 0.94 12.34
CA ALA A 50 -6.25 -0.47 12.71
C ALA A 50 -5.34 -1.32 11.80
N ASN A 51 -5.03 -0.84 10.59
CA ASN A 51 -4.27 -1.57 9.58
C ASN A 51 -2.82 -1.08 9.44
N ARG A 52 -2.39 -0.10 10.27
CA ARG A 52 -1.06 0.51 10.23
C ARG A 52 0.08 -0.52 10.29
N ASP A 53 -0.07 -1.55 11.11
CA ASP A 53 0.94 -2.59 11.30
C ASP A 53 1.13 -3.51 10.08
N CYS A 54 0.29 -3.38 9.04
CA CYS A 54 0.46 -4.08 7.77
C CYS A 54 1.51 -3.42 6.86
N TYR A 55 1.95 -2.20 7.18
CA TYR A 55 2.87 -1.41 6.38
C TYR A 55 4.23 -1.32 7.07
N GLN A 56 5.33 -1.53 6.33
CA GLN A 56 6.67 -1.22 6.84
C GLN A 56 6.86 0.29 7.05
N SER A 57 6.24 1.11 6.21
CA SER A 57 6.24 2.57 6.37
C SER A 57 5.00 3.20 5.74
N LEU A 58 4.55 4.30 6.33
CA LEU A 58 3.47 5.14 5.83
C LEU A 58 3.96 6.59 5.78
N GLU A 59 3.66 7.29 4.70
CA GLU A 59 4.03 8.69 4.52
C GLU A 59 2.83 9.51 4.04
N GLU A 60 2.62 10.69 4.65
CA GLU A 60 1.73 11.71 4.07
C GLU A 60 2.45 12.37 2.89
N ARG A 61 1.97 12.15 1.66
CA ARG A 61 2.58 12.68 0.44
C ARG A 61 1.54 13.01 -0.62
N ASP A 62 1.68 14.20 -1.21
CA ASP A 62 1.06 14.55 -2.48
C ASP A 62 1.94 14.07 -3.64
N ILE A 63 1.56 12.93 -4.22
CA ILE A 63 2.30 12.31 -5.32
C ILE A 63 2.17 13.07 -6.65
N GLU A 64 1.15 13.92 -6.81
CA GLU A 64 1.02 14.74 -8.02
C GLU A 64 2.05 15.89 -8.00
N ALA A 65 2.30 16.46 -6.82
CA ALA A 65 3.30 17.50 -6.64
C ALA A 65 4.73 16.97 -6.45
N GLN A 66 4.91 15.84 -5.75
CA GLN A 66 6.22 15.36 -5.28
C GLN A 66 6.69 14.08 -6.01
N GLY A 67 5.80 13.40 -6.73
CA GLY A 67 6.09 12.12 -7.35
C GLY A 67 6.24 10.96 -6.36
N LEU A 68 6.57 9.79 -6.91
CA LEU A 68 6.70 8.53 -6.15
C LEU A 68 8.08 8.39 -5.46
N GLY A 69 9.04 9.27 -5.79
CA GLY A 69 10.43 9.14 -5.34
C GLY A 69 11.27 8.20 -6.20
N GLU A 70 12.49 7.89 -5.73
CA GLU A 70 13.48 7.09 -6.47
C GLU A 70 13.49 5.60 -6.10
N GLU A 71 12.78 5.23 -5.04
CA GLU A 71 12.70 3.85 -4.58
C GLU A 71 12.09 2.93 -5.65
N LYS A 72 12.59 1.70 -5.74
CA LYS A 72 12.13 0.71 -6.70
C LYS A 72 11.13 -0.24 -6.06
N TYR A 73 10.00 -0.40 -6.72
CA TYR A 73 8.94 -1.32 -6.36
C TYR A 73 8.70 -2.31 -7.50
N ASP A 74 8.32 -3.53 -7.15
CA ASP A 74 7.96 -4.55 -8.13
C ASP A 74 6.50 -4.36 -8.56
N VAL A 75 5.66 -3.83 -7.67
CA VAL A 75 4.25 -3.52 -7.93
C VAL A 75 3.90 -2.15 -7.34
N ILE A 76 3.21 -1.31 -8.12
CA ILE A 76 2.63 -0.05 -7.66
C ILE A 76 1.13 -0.12 -7.89
N ILE A 77 0.35 0.17 -6.84
CA ILE A 77 -1.10 -0.01 -6.84
C ILE A 77 -1.76 1.34 -6.57
N PHE A 78 -2.76 1.66 -7.40
CA PHE A 78 -3.71 2.74 -7.22
C PHE A 78 -5.10 2.08 -7.12
N SER A 79 -5.84 2.25 -6.02
CA SER A 79 -7.08 1.48 -5.77
C SER A 79 -8.21 2.18 -5.02
#